data_AF-A0A821ZPF8-F1
#
_entry.id   AF-A0A821ZPF8-F1
#
_cell.length_a   1.000
_cell.length_b   1.000
_cell.length_c   1.000
_cell.angle_alpha   90.00
_cell.angle_beta   90.00
_cell.angle_gamma   90.00
#
_symmetry.space_group_name_H-M   'P 1'
#
loop_
_entity.id
_entity.type
_entity.pdbx_description
1 polymer ?
#
loop_
_entity_poly.entity_id
_entity_poly.type
_entity_poly.pdbx_seq_one_letter_code
_entity_poly.pdbx_strand_id
1 'polypeptide(L)' 'QTRDLDKGAHLLVATPGRLNDLIQRGRVGLANVRYLVLDEADRM' A
#
# COMPACT_ATOMS: atom_id res chain seq x y z
N GLN A 1 -2.16 -13.18 -1.03
CA GLN A 1 -1.99 -11.79 -0.55
C GLN A 1 -0.54 -11.36 -0.65
N THR A 2 0.37 -11.64 0.30
CA THR A 2 1.73 -11.08 0.20
C THR A 2 2.59 -11.70 -0.91
N ARG A 3 2.34 -12.96 -1.29
CA ARG A 3 2.99 -13.61 -2.46
C ARG A 3 2.63 -12.96 -3.80
N ASP A 4 1.53 -12.22 -3.87
CA ASP A 4 1.09 -11.55 -5.10
C ASP A 4 1.80 -10.21 -5.27
N LEU A 5 2.16 -9.54 -4.16
CA LEU A 5 3.03 -8.35 -4.17
C LEU A 5 4.41 -8.66 -4.74
N ASP A 6 4.93 -9.87 -4.49
CA ASP A 6 6.25 -10.29 -4.99
C ASP A 6 6.27 -10.46 -6.51
N LYS A 7 5.10 -10.53 -7.17
CA LYS A 7 4.97 -10.52 -8.64
C LYS A 7 4.94 -9.10 -9.23
N GLY A 8 4.91 -8.08 -8.37
CA GLY A 8 4.71 -6.68 -8.73
C GLY A 8 3.23 -6.29 -8.75
N ALA A 9 2.95 -5.03 -8.41
CA ALA A 9 1.62 -4.45 -8.43
C ALA A 9 1.66 -3.01 -8.96
N HIS A 10 0.83 -2.71 -9.95
CA HIS A 10 0.67 -1.35 -10.48
C HIS A 10 -0.37 -0.53 -9.69
N LEU A 11 -1.33 -1.22 -9.06
CA LEU A 11 -2.37 -0.65 -8.23
C LEU A 11 -2.45 -1.45 -6.93
N LEU A 12 -2.48 -0.75 -5.81
CA LEU A 12 -2.55 -1.33 -4.48
C LEU A 12 -3.72 -0.73 -3.72
N VAL A 13 -4.62 -1.58 -3.21
CA VAL A 13 -5.66 -1.20 -2.25
C VAL A 13 -5.31 -1.85 -0.92
N ALA A 14 -5.18 -1.06 0.13
CA ALA A 14 -4.80 -1.54 1.45
C ALA A 14 -5.41 -0.69 2.56
N THR A 15 -5.67 -1.29 3.71
CA THR A 15 -6.00 -0.54 4.92
C THR A 15 -4.75 0.12 5.51
N PRO A 16 -4.85 1.29 6.16
CA PRO A 16 -3.67 2.07 6.58
C PRO A 16 -2.68 1.28 7.44
N GLY A 17 -3.17 0.55 8.44
CA GLY A 17 -2.33 -0.23 9.36
C GLY A 17 -1.50 -1.30 8.63
N ARG A 18 -2.14 -2.08 7.74
CA ARG A 18 -1.45 -3.13 6.99
C ARG A 18 -0.47 -2.55 5.96
N LEU A 19 -0.81 -1.42 5.34
CA LEU A 19 0.09 -0.74 4.42
C LEU A 19 1.35 -0.25 5.15
N ASN A 20 1.19 0.36 6.33
CA ASN A 20 2.31 0.83 7.14
C ASN A 20 3.25 -0.33 7.54
N ASP A 21 2.70 -1.47 7.97
CA ASP A 21 3.50 -2.66 8.29
C ASP A 21 4.36 -3.13 7.09
N LEU A 22 3.80 -3.09 5.87
CA LEU A 22 4.49 -3.51 4.66
C LEU A 22 5.61 -2.53 4.27
N ILE A 23 5.40 -1.23 4.48
CA ILE A 23 6.42 -0.20 4.25
C ILE A 23 7.57 -0.35 5.25
N GLN A 24 7.27 -0.50 6.54
CA GLN A 24 8.29 -0.68 7.59
C GLN A 24 9.15 -1.93 7.37
N ARG A 25 8.57 -2.99 6.81
CA ARG A 25 9.28 -4.23 6.45
C ARG A 25 10.03 -4.15 5.11
N GLY A 26 10.02 -2.99 4.44
CA GLY A 26 10.68 -2.79 3.15
C GLY A 26 10.06 -3.57 1.99
N ARG A 27 8.83 -4.07 2.15
CA ARG A 27 8.14 -4.86 1.12
C ARG A 27 7.39 -4.01 0.10
N VAL A 28 7.02 -2.79 0.48
CA VAL A 28 6.36 -1.81 -0.38
C VAL A 28 7.11 -0.49 -0.26
N GLY A 29 7.43 0.11 -1.42
CA GLY A 29 7.97 1.46 -1.51
C GLY A 29 6.98 2.38 -2.23
N LEU A 30 6.85 3.61 -1.75
CA LEU A 30 5.93 4.60 -2.34
C LEU A 30 6.63 5.63 -3.24
N ALA A 31 7.95 5.50 -3.45
CA ALA A 31 8.77 6.48 -4.18
C ALA A 31 8.29 6.77 -5.61
N ASN A 32 7.64 5.80 -6.27
CA ASN A 32 7.14 5.91 -7.64
C ASN A 32 5.61 6.07 -7.74
N VAL A 33 4.92 6.29 -6.61
CA VAL A 33 3.47 6.46 -6.58
C VAL A 33 3.12 7.84 -7.13
N ARG A 34 2.32 7.86 -8.20
CA ARG A 34 1.83 9.10 -8.84
C ARG A 34 0.41 9.49 -8.41
N TYR A 35 -0.34 8.53 -7.89
CA TYR A 35 -1.73 8.71 -7.50
C TYR A 35 -1.97 8.09 -6.13
N LEU A 36 -2.57 8.85 -5.22
CA LEU A 36 -2.98 8.40 -3.90
C LEU A 36 -4.46 8.73 -3.73
N VAL A 37 -5.24 7.75 -3.31
CA VAL A 37 -6.65 7.92 -2.95
C VAL A 37 -6.82 7.49 -1.51
N LEU A 38 -7.45 8.35 -0.70
CA LEU A 38 -7.86 8.05 0.67
C LEU A 38 -9.38 7.99 0.68
N ASP A 39 -9.91 6.79 0.88
CA ASP A 39 -11.35 6.56 0.99
C ASP A 39 -11.79 6.68 2.45
N GLU A 40 -12.93 7.32 2.73
CA GLU A 40 -13.44 7.57 4.10
C GLU A 40 -12.39 8.23 5.03
N ALA A 41 -11.66 9.23 4.52
CA ALA A 41 -10.54 9.87 5.23
C ALA A 41 -10.95 10.57 6.55
N ASP A 42 -12.23 10.88 6.71
CA ASP A 42 -12.83 11.41 7.93
C ASP A 42 -13.20 10.34 8.97
N ARG A 43 -13.24 9.06 8.57
CA ARG A 43 -13.55 7.91 9.46
C ARG A 43 -12.34 7.04 9.82
N MET A 44 -11.24 7.15 9.10
CA MET A 44 -9.98 6.45 9.38
C MET A 44 -9.16 7.14 10.47
#